data_AF-A0A815WHU6-F1
#
_entry.id   AF-A0A815WHU6-F1
#
_cell.length_a   1.000
_cell.length_b   1.000
_cell.length_c   1.000
_cell.angle_alpha   90.00
_cell.angle_beta   90.00
_cell.angle_gamma   90.00
#
_symmetry.space_group_name_H-M   'P 1'
#
loop_
_entity.id
_entity.type
_entity.pdbx_description
1 polymer ?
#
loop_
_entity_poly.entity_id
_entity_poly.type
_entity_poly.pdbx_seq_one_letter_code
_entity_poly.pdbx_strand_id
1 'polypeptide(L)'
;INFVWLGGYGEERNIYSQGAQFAENDRCIHLGVDITLKANTPIYAPLAGRIHSFQNNDKPFDYGPTIILEHDLDKNRHFYTLYGHLSLISLENLTVGQSFESGQLVGYIGSKSENGGWSPHLHFQIISDMDNMKGDYPGVASKIDALTMLHKCPDPQLILGFPEKPVIY
;
A
#
# COMPACT_ATOMS: atom_id res chain seq x y z
N ILE A 1 -17.55 -14.93 12.18
CA ILE A 1 -16.24 -15.14 11.52
C ILE A 1 -16.05 -13.94 10.59
N ASN A 2 -15.12 -13.03 10.90
CA ASN A 2 -14.77 -11.94 9.97
C ASN A 2 -13.80 -12.56 8.97
N PHE A 3 -14.21 -12.69 7.71
CA PHE A 3 -13.33 -13.16 6.64
C PHE A 3 -12.42 -12.02 6.22
N VAL A 4 -11.11 -12.23 6.28
CA VAL A 4 -10.10 -11.34 5.68
C VAL A 4 -9.69 -12.00 4.37
N TRP A 5 -9.89 -11.30 3.26
CA TRP A 5 -9.38 -11.74 1.96
C TRP A 5 -8.04 -11.05 1.71
N LEU A 6 -7.04 -11.85 1.32
CA LEU A 6 -5.71 -11.40 0.96
C LEU A 6 -5.57 -11.47 -0.55
N GLY A 7 -5.46 -10.32 -1.20
CA GLY A 7 -4.98 -10.26 -2.57
C GLY A 7 -3.46 -10.30 -2.55
N GLY A 8 -2.87 -11.25 -3.26
CA GLY A 8 -1.45 -11.56 -3.17
C GLY A 8 -0.50 -10.60 -3.89
N TYR A 9 0.76 -10.73 -3.48
CA TYR A 9 1.94 -10.08 -4.05
C TYR A 9 2.37 -10.77 -5.35
N GLY A 10 2.71 -9.98 -6.38
CA GLY A 10 3.13 -10.49 -7.69
C GLY A 10 2.01 -11.12 -8.52
N GLU A 11 0.75 -11.01 -8.10
CA GLU A 11 -0.40 -11.55 -8.81
C GLU A 11 -0.70 -10.75 -10.09
N GLU A 12 -0.94 -11.46 -11.19
CA GLU A 12 -1.56 -10.88 -12.39
C GLU A 12 -3.07 -10.74 -12.16
N ARG A 13 -3.56 -9.50 -12.23
CA ARG A 13 -4.95 -9.19 -11.94
C ARG A 13 -5.64 -8.49 -13.10
N ASN A 14 -6.68 -9.14 -13.60
CA ASN A 14 -7.51 -8.60 -14.67
C ASN A 14 -8.46 -7.48 -14.20
N ILE A 15 -8.65 -7.28 -12.90
CA ILE A 15 -9.54 -6.23 -12.38
C ILE A 15 -9.08 -4.81 -12.77
N TYR A 16 -7.77 -4.62 -12.98
CA TYR A 16 -7.22 -3.32 -13.37
C TYR A 16 -7.56 -2.96 -14.82
N SER A 17 -7.84 -3.94 -15.69
CA SER A 17 -8.20 -3.69 -17.10
C SER A 17 -9.46 -2.82 -17.31
N GLN A 18 -10.26 -2.61 -16.25
CA GLN A 18 -11.47 -1.79 -16.29
C GLN A 18 -11.22 -0.29 -16.05
N GLY A 19 -10.05 0.11 -15.52
CA GLY A 19 -9.70 1.51 -15.30
C GLY A 19 -8.88 2.09 -16.44
N ALA A 20 -9.26 3.28 -16.94
CA ALA A 20 -8.57 3.94 -18.05
C ALA A 20 -7.05 4.15 -17.81
N GLN A 21 -6.63 4.31 -16.55
CA GLN A 21 -5.23 4.49 -16.14
C GLN A 21 -4.38 3.21 -16.23
N PHE A 22 -5.00 2.03 -16.32
CA PHE A 22 -4.31 0.74 -16.37
C PHE A 22 -4.35 0.10 -17.75
N ALA A 23 -5.36 0.45 -18.56
CA ALA A 23 -5.61 -0.11 -19.88
C ALA A 23 -4.53 0.24 -20.91
N GLU A 24 -3.87 1.39 -20.80
CA GLU A 24 -2.88 1.83 -21.80
C GLU A 24 -1.55 1.05 -21.76
N ASN A 25 -1.22 0.34 -20.67
CA ASN A 25 0.10 -0.28 -20.49
C ASN A 25 0.07 -1.70 -19.89
N ASP A 26 -1.07 -2.40 -19.94
CA ASP A 26 -1.24 -3.77 -19.38
C ASP A 26 -0.73 -3.89 -17.94
N ARG A 27 -1.00 -2.85 -17.12
CA ARG A 27 -0.55 -2.78 -15.72
C ARG A 27 -1.41 -3.69 -14.87
N CYS A 28 -0.96 -4.92 -14.68
CA CYS A 28 -1.73 -5.98 -14.04
C CYS A 28 -0.99 -6.69 -12.91
N ILE A 29 0.32 -6.48 -12.75
CA ILE A 29 1.13 -7.17 -11.73
C ILE A 29 1.08 -6.37 -10.43
N HIS A 30 0.49 -6.95 -9.39
CA HIS A 30 0.34 -6.30 -8.09
C HIS A 30 1.66 -6.25 -7.32
N LEU A 31 2.05 -5.06 -6.85
CA LEU A 31 3.34 -4.81 -6.17
C LEU A 31 3.22 -4.78 -4.64
N GLY A 32 2.01 -4.88 -4.11
CA GLY A 32 1.73 -4.97 -2.68
C GLY A 32 0.91 -6.20 -2.31
N VAL A 33 0.23 -6.11 -1.17
CA VAL A 33 -0.79 -7.06 -0.70
C VAL A 33 -2.04 -6.26 -0.35
N ASP A 34 -3.20 -6.77 -0.76
CA ASP A 34 -4.49 -6.18 -0.41
C ASP A 34 -5.12 -6.95 0.74
N ILE A 35 -5.45 -6.25 1.82
CA ILE A 35 -6.07 -6.83 3.01
C ILE A 35 -7.49 -6.28 3.11
N THR A 36 -8.48 -7.12 2.86
CA THR A 36 -9.89 -6.70 2.94
C THR A 36 -10.28 -6.41 4.38
N LEU A 37 -10.68 -5.15 4.63
CA LEU A 37 -11.00 -4.63 5.96
C LEU A 37 -12.21 -3.71 5.87
N LYS A 38 -12.93 -3.52 6.97
CA LYS A 38 -14.06 -2.57 7.00
C LYS A 38 -13.54 -1.13 6.97
N ALA A 39 -14.27 -0.21 6.35
CA ALA A 39 -14.01 1.22 6.52
C ALA A 39 -13.97 1.59 8.02
N ASN A 40 -13.14 2.56 8.38
CA ASN A 40 -12.81 2.97 9.74
C ASN A 40 -12.04 1.93 10.58
N THR A 41 -11.57 0.83 10.01
CA THR A 41 -10.66 -0.09 10.72
C THR A 41 -9.33 0.64 10.98
N PRO A 42 -8.81 0.68 12.22
CA PRO A 42 -7.53 1.31 12.52
C PRO A 42 -6.36 0.48 12.00
N ILE A 43 -5.39 1.17 11.39
CA ILE A 43 -4.14 0.60 10.86
C ILE A 43 -2.97 1.13 11.69
N TYR A 44 -2.08 0.22 12.09
CA TYR A 44 -0.96 0.51 12.97
C TYR A 44 0.37 0.22 12.25
N ALA A 45 1.40 0.98 12.58
CA ALA A 45 2.73 0.81 12.03
C ALA A 45 3.33 -0.50 12.58
N PRO A 46 3.75 -1.45 11.73
CA PRO A 46 4.38 -2.68 12.21
C PRO A 46 5.78 -2.39 12.80
N LEU A 47 6.45 -1.35 12.29
CA LEU A 47 7.81 -0.97 12.64
C LEU A 47 7.89 0.53 12.94
N ALA A 48 8.83 0.90 13.81
CA ALA A 48 9.16 2.30 14.04
C ALA A 48 9.77 2.93 12.77
N GLY A 49 9.62 4.24 12.61
CA GLY A 49 10.06 4.95 11.43
C GLY A 49 9.69 6.43 11.46
N ARG A 50 9.55 7.03 10.28
CA ARG A 50 9.14 8.42 10.11
C ARG A 50 8.27 8.60 8.88
N ILE A 51 7.43 9.63 8.87
CA ILE A 51 6.65 10.00 7.68
C ILE A 51 7.61 10.43 6.58
N HIS A 52 7.70 9.64 5.52
CA HIS A 52 8.43 10.04 4.31
C HIS A 52 7.61 11.06 3.53
N SER A 53 6.35 10.71 3.22
CA SER A 53 5.42 11.58 2.51
C SER A 53 4.00 11.02 2.61
N PHE A 54 3.01 11.81 2.21
CA PHE A 54 1.61 11.44 2.18
C PHE A 54 0.88 12.31 1.14
N GLN A 55 -0.19 11.78 0.55
CA GLN A 55 -0.99 12.48 -0.47
C GLN A 55 -2.40 11.89 -0.54
N ASN A 56 -3.37 12.69 -0.97
CA ASN A 56 -4.66 12.18 -1.41
C ASN A 56 -4.63 11.94 -2.93
N ASN A 57 -4.48 10.69 -3.36
CA ASN A 57 -4.47 10.29 -4.76
C ASN A 57 -5.91 10.05 -5.24
N ASP A 58 -6.68 11.13 -5.42
CA ASP A 58 -8.14 11.12 -5.56
C ASP A 58 -8.67 10.81 -6.97
N LYS A 59 -7.81 10.36 -7.89
CA LYS A 59 -8.24 9.93 -9.22
C LYS A 59 -9.07 8.65 -9.12
N PRO A 60 -10.05 8.45 -10.02
CA PRO A 60 -10.81 7.19 -10.06
C PRO A 60 -9.90 5.97 -10.21
N PHE A 61 -10.10 4.99 -9.33
CA PHE A 61 -9.33 3.75 -9.21
C PHE A 61 -7.86 3.90 -8.81
N ASP A 62 -7.46 5.07 -8.33
CA ASP A 62 -6.15 5.31 -7.71
C ASP A 62 -6.21 4.97 -6.20
N TYR A 63 -5.16 5.28 -5.43
CA TYR A 63 -5.07 4.89 -4.02
C TYR A 63 -6.01 5.63 -3.06
N GLY A 64 -6.48 6.84 -3.41
CA GLY A 64 -7.03 7.77 -2.42
C GLY A 64 -5.97 8.18 -1.38
N PRO A 65 -6.36 8.45 -0.12
CA PRO A 65 -5.44 8.81 0.94
C PRO A 65 -4.35 7.76 1.15
N THR A 66 -3.10 8.22 1.03
CA THR A 66 -1.90 7.38 1.04
C THR A 66 -0.87 7.95 2.00
N ILE A 67 -0.31 7.09 2.85
CA ILE A 67 0.80 7.43 3.74
C ILE A 67 1.99 6.54 3.40
N ILE A 68 3.19 7.11 3.39
CA ILE A 68 4.44 6.39 3.18
C ILE A 68 5.34 6.63 4.39
N LEU A 69 5.73 5.55 5.06
CA LEU A 69 6.70 5.56 6.15
C LEU A 69 8.07 5.14 5.64
N GLU A 70 9.11 5.79 6.14
CA GLU A 70 10.51 5.41 5.99
C GLU A 70 11.00 4.71 7.27
N HIS A 71 11.72 3.62 7.10
CA HIS A 71 12.25 2.79 8.16
C HIS A 71 13.75 2.62 7.99
N ASP A 72 14.47 2.58 9.11
CA ASP A 72 15.90 2.29 9.10
C ASP A 72 16.12 0.78 9.05
N LEU A 73 16.80 0.28 8.01
CA LEU A 73 17.24 -1.11 7.92
C LEU A 73 18.57 -1.30 8.68
N ASP A 74 19.47 -0.33 8.51
CA ASP A 74 20.69 -0.14 9.28
C ASP A 74 21.10 1.33 9.24
N LYS A 75 22.34 1.65 9.64
CA LYS A 75 22.84 3.04 9.72
C LYS A 75 22.78 3.82 8.40
N ASN A 76 22.86 3.14 7.26
CA ASN A 76 22.99 3.79 5.95
C ASN A 76 21.95 3.32 4.92
N ARG A 77 21.06 2.40 5.31
CA ARG A 77 20.04 1.84 4.43
C ARG A 77 18.68 2.04 5.03
N HIS A 78 17.75 2.44 4.16
CA HIS A 78 16.36 2.64 4.50
C HIS A 78 15.49 1.80 3.57
N PHE A 79 14.27 1.54 3.99
CA PHE A 79 13.19 1.04 3.14
C PHE A 79 11.91 1.73 3.54
N TYR A 80 10.86 1.55 2.76
CA TYR A 80 9.61 2.26 2.93
C TYR A 80 8.43 1.30 2.99
N THR A 81 7.39 1.70 3.69
CA THR A 81 6.08 1.04 3.64
C THR A 81 5.03 2.03 3.17
N LEU A 82 4.23 1.62 2.19
CA LEU A 82 3.11 2.38 1.64
C LEU A 82 1.80 1.80 2.16
N TYR A 83 0.93 2.70 2.64
CA TYR A 83 -0.42 2.40 3.13
C TYR A 83 -1.42 3.17 2.25
N GLY A 84 -2.03 2.47 1.30
CA GLY A 84 -3.05 3.02 0.40
C GLY A 84 -4.47 2.80 0.91
N HIS A 85 -5.44 3.42 0.26
CA HIS A 85 -6.88 3.28 0.54
C HIS A 85 -7.28 3.66 1.97
N LEU A 86 -6.56 4.59 2.59
CA LEU A 86 -6.89 5.13 3.90
C LEU A 86 -8.06 6.13 3.80
N SER A 87 -8.59 6.53 4.96
CA SER A 87 -9.57 7.63 5.06
C SER A 87 -8.90 8.99 4.98
N LEU A 88 -9.64 10.03 4.57
CA LEU A 88 -9.12 11.41 4.50
C LEU A 88 -8.62 11.92 5.84
N ILE A 89 -9.30 11.57 6.93
CA ILE A 89 -8.91 11.95 8.30
C ILE A 89 -7.53 11.40 8.69
N SER A 90 -7.06 10.32 8.05
CA SER A 90 -5.72 9.76 8.28
C SER A 90 -4.60 10.72 7.87
N LEU A 91 -4.88 11.67 6.96
CA LEU A 91 -3.88 12.65 6.50
C LEU A 91 -3.82 13.90 7.38
N GLU A 92 -4.74 14.04 8.33
CA GLU A 92 -4.77 15.20 9.22
C GLU A 92 -3.61 15.17 10.21
N ASN A 93 -3.05 16.35 10.49
CA ASN A 93 -1.98 16.54 11.47
C ASN A 93 -0.67 15.77 11.21
N LEU A 94 -0.47 15.23 9.99
CA LEU A 94 0.79 14.63 9.59
C LEU A 94 1.81 15.71 9.20
N THR A 95 3.06 15.49 9.59
CA THR A 95 4.20 16.30 9.14
C THR A 95 5.27 15.39 8.55
N VAL A 96 5.83 15.75 7.39
CA VAL A 96 6.98 15.01 6.83
C VAL A 96 8.15 15.03 7.82
N GLY A 97 8.75 13.86 8.05
CA GLY A 97 9.80 13.65 9.05
C GLY A 97 9.29 13.35 10.46
N GLN A 98 7.99 13.42 10.72
CA GLN A 98 7.40 13.02 12.00
C GLN A 98 7.70 11.55 12.30
N SER A 99 8.24 11.26 13.49
CA SER A 99 8.53 9.89 13.92
C SER A 99 7.26 9.11 14.30
N PHE A 100 7.33 7.80 14.08
CA PHE A 100 6.32 6.82 14.46
C PHE A 100 6.99 5.67 15.21
N GLU A 101 6.37 5.23 16.30
CA GLU A 101 6.77 4.02 17.00
C GLU A 101 6.07 2.78 16.41
N SER A 102 6.66 1.59 16.61
CA SER A 102 5.96 0.34 16.32
C SER A 102 4.68 0.25 17.17
N GLY A 103 3.58 -0.15 16.54
CA GLY A 103 2.25 -0.19 17.14
C GLY A 103 1.54 1.17 17.21
N GLN A 104 2.14 2.26 16.73
CA GLN A 104 1.47 3.56 16.65
C GLN A 104 0.42 3.57 15.53
N LEU A 105 -0.71 4.24 15.77
CA LEU A 105 -1.78 4.42 14.79
C LEU A 105 -1.29 5.22 13.59
N VAL A 106 -1.35 4.64 12.39
CA VAL A 106 -1.03 5.29 11.10
C VAL A 106 -2.26 5.98 10.52
N GLY A 107 -3.43 5.37 10.66
CA GLY A 107 -4.67 5.91 10.12
C GLY A 107 -5.81 4.90 10.17
N TYR A 108 -6.85 5.16 9.40
CA TYR A 108 -8.02 4.30 9.27
C TYR A 108 -8.28 3.95 7.81
N ILE A 109 -8.93 2.81 7.57
CA ILE A 109 -9.35 2.40 6.22
C ILE A 109 -10.45 3.30 5.68
N GLY A 110 -10.30 3.75 4.44
CA GLY A 110 -11.23 4.62 3.75
C GLY A 110 -12.48 3.89 3.28
N SER A 111 -13.56 4.65 3.15
CA SER A 111 -14.78 4.25 2.46
C SER A 111 -14.62 4.33 0.94
N LYS A 112 -15.55 3.71 0.20
CA LYS A 112 -15.56 3.76 -1.28
C LYS A 112 -15.58 5.20 -1.83
N SER A 113 -16.16 6.15 -1.10
CA SER A 113 -16.25 7.55 -1.53
C SER A 113 -14.93 8.32 -1.46
N GLU A 114 -13.92 7.80 -0.77
CA GLU A 114 -12.65 8.52 -0.55
C GLU A 114 -11.41 7.70 -0.95
N ASN A 115 -11.49 6.37 -1.00
CA ASN A 115 -10.34 5.49 -1.27
C ASN A 115 -10.06 5.24 -2.76
N GLY A 116 -10.48 6.15 -3.65
CA GLY A 116 -10.38 5.98 -5.10
C GLY A 116 -11.51 5.15 -5.72
N GLY A 117 -12.58 4.84 -4.98
CA GLY A 117 -13.74 4.11 -5.52
C GLY A 117 -13.67 2.60 -5.35
N TRP A 118 -12.71 2.09 -4.58
CA TRP A 118 -12.53 0.67 -4.32
C TRP A 118 -13.41 0.16 -3.17
N SER A 119 -13.73 -1.14 -3.16
CA SER A 119 -14.24 -1.78 -1.95
C SER A 119 -13.25 -1.58 -0.81
N PRO A 120 -13.66 -1.28 0.44
CA PRO A 120 -12.72 -1.01 1.53
C PRO A 120 -11.70 -2.14 1.76
N HIS A 121 -10.43 -1.79 1.72
CA HIS A 121 -9.28 -2.67 1.96
C HIS A 121 -8.04 -1.81 2.25
N LEU A 122 -6.97 -2.43 2.75
CA LEU A 122 -5.63 -1.84 2.83
C LEU A 122 -4.81 -2.32 1.64
N HIS A 123 -4.22 -1.41 0.87
CA HIS A 123 -3.05 -1.73 0.05
C HIS A 123 -1.80 -1.52 0.88
N PHE A 124 -1.04 -2.59 1.13
CA PHE A 124 0.22 -2.52 1.87
C PHE A 124 1.38 -2.98 1.00
N GLN A 125 2.42 -2.15 0.90
CA GLN A 125 3.56 -2.41 0.02
C GLN A 125 4.88 -2.03 0.67
N ILE A 126 5.89 -2.87 0.50
CA ILE A 126 7.28 -2.55 0.85
C ILE A 126 7.96 -1.98 -0.39
N ILE A 127 8.80 -0.95 -0.22
CA ILE A 127 9.55 -0.31 -1.29
C ILE A 127 11.01 -0.17 -0.85
N SER A 128 11.97 -0.58 -1.67
CA SER A 128 13.40 -0.48 -1.34
C SER A 128 13.99 0.89 -1.64
N ASP A 129 13.48 1.58 -2.67
CA ASP A 129 13.92 2.90 -3.11
C ASP A 129 12.71 3.69 -3.65
N MET A 130 12.55 4.93 -3.18
CA MET A 130 11.43 5.79 -3.58
C MET A 130 11.63 6.43 -4.96
N ASP A 131 12.78 6.30 -5.61
CA ASP A 131 13.07 6.90 -6.93
C ASP A 131 12.81 8.43 -6.94
N ASN A 132 13.04 9.10 -5.80
CA ASN A 132 12.69 10.50 -5.52
C ASN A 132 11.19 10.85 -5.60
N MET A 133 10.30 9.86 -5.69
CA MET A 133 8.85 10.06 -5.65
C MET A 133 8.39 10.45 -4.23
N LYS A 134 7.27 11.16 -4.14
CA LYS A 134 6.63 11.58 -2.88
C LYS A 134 5.12 11.47 -3.02
N GLY A 135 4.46 11.03 -1.95
CA GLY A 135 3.00 10.93 -1.86
C GLY A 135 2.38 9.77 -2.64
N ASP A 136 3.14 9.17 -3.55
CA ASP A 136 2.68 8.09 -4.43
C ASP A 136 3.87 7.20 -4.82
N TYR A 137 3.57 5.95 -5.17
CA TYR A 137 4.49 4.99 -5.75
C TYR A 137 3.70 3.91 -6.51
N PRO A 138 4.16 3.40 -7.68
CA PRO A 138 3.40 2.41 -8.43
C PRO A 138 2.99 1.20 -7.58
N GLY A 139 1.67 0.94 -7.52
CA GLY A 139 1.09 -0.25 -6.86
C GLY A 139 0.89 -1.43 -7.80
N VAL A 140 0.94 -1.16 -9.09
CA VAL A 140 0.86 -2.16 -10.15
C VAL A 140 1.90 -1.87 -11.24
N ALA A 141 2.51 -2.94 -11.75
CA ALA A 141 3.46 -2.91 -12.86
C ALA A 141 2.85 -3.52 -14.13
N SER A 142 3.39 -3.10 -15.27
CA SER A 142 3.20 -3.83 -16.54
C SER A 142 3.90 -5.20 -16.46
N LYS A 143 3.51 -6.13 -17.32
CA LYS A 143 4.22 -7.43 -17.43
C LYS A 143 5.69 -7.27 -17.81
N ILE A 144 6.01 -6.24 -18.61
CA ILE A 144 7.37 -5.96 -19.08
C ILE A 144 8.25 -5.47 -17.92
N ASP A 145 7.69 -4.62 -17.06
CA ASP A 145 8.42 -4.01 -15.94
C ASP A 145 8.37 -4.85 -14.65
N ALA A 146 7.56 -5.92 -14.64
CA ALA A 146 7.28 -6.73 -13.46
C ALA A 146 8.54 -7.17 -12.72
N LEU A 147 9.53 -7.72 -13.43
CA LEU A 147 10.77 -8.21 -12.81
C LEU A 147 11.53 -7.08 -12.09
N THR A 148 11.60 -5.90 -12.72
CA THR A 148 12.28 -4.73 -12.14
C THR A 148 11.51 -4.21 -10.94
N MET A 149 10.18 -4.08 -11.06
CA MET A 149 9.34 -3.52 -10.02
C MET A 149 9.21 -4.44 -8.80
N LEU A 150 9.17 -5.76 -8.98
CA LEU A 150 9.16 -6.73 -7.88
C LEU A 150 10.52 -6.80 -7.15
N HIS A 151 11.63 -6.49 -7.82
CA HIS A 151 12.90 -6.28 -7.10
C HIS A 151 12.90 -5.03 -6.24
N LYS A 152 12.21 -3.97 -6.69
CA LYS A 152 12.06 -2.71 -5.93
C LYS A 152 11.00 -2.80 -4.84
N CYS A 153 10.02 -3.70 -4.99
CA CYS A 153 8.93 -3.88 -4.05
C CYS A 153 8.96 -5.31 -3.51
N PRO A 154 9.73 -5.61 -2.45
CA PRO A 154 9.81 -6.95 -1.88
C PRO A 154 8.46 -7.43 -1.34
N ASP A 155 8.32 -8.76 -1.21
CA ASP A 155 7.11 -9.39 -0.68
C ASP A 155 6.76 -8.85 0.73
N PRO A 156 5.57 -8.23 0.91
CA PRO A 156 5.12 -7.73 2.20
C PRO A 156 5.02 -8.77 3.32
N GLN A 157 5.01 -10.08 3.00
CA GLN A 157 5.07 -11.16 3.99
C GLN A 157 6.32 -11.08 4.89
N LEU A 158 7.39 -10.43 4.44
CA LEU A 158 8.57 -10.13 5.26
C LEU A 158 8.25 -9.36 6.54
N ILE A 159 7.14 -8.60 6.54
CA ILE A 159 6.66 -7.84 7.70
C ILE A 159 5.36 -8.43 8.24
N LEU A 160 4.42 -8.81 7.37
CA LEU A 160 3.08 -9.23 7.77
C LEU A 160 3.06 -10.60 8.46
N GLY A 161 3.99 -11.49 8.09
CA GLY A 161 4.12 -12.81 8.71
C GLY A 161 2.84 -13.63 8.69
N PHE A 162 1.96 -13.44 7.71
CA PHE A 162 0.80 -14.31 7.59
C PHE A 162 1.31 -15.75 7.35
N PRO A 163 0.68 -16.77 7.97
CA PRO A 163 1.02 -18.15 7.64
C PRO A 163 0.89 -18.32 6.12
N GLU A 164 1.88 -18.97 5.49
CA GLU A 164 1.84 -19.24 4.05
C GLU A 164 0.50 -19.93 3.72
N LYS A 165 -0.41 -19.14 3.11
CA LYS A 165 -1.81 -19.41 2.78
C LYS A 165 -2.79 -19.51 3.97
N PRO A 166 -3.83 -18.65 4.02
CA PRO A 166 -5.17 -19.19 4.17
C PRO A 166 -5.55 -19.86 2.84
N VAL A 167 -5.56 -21.18 2.81
CA VAL A 167 -6.35 -21.91 1.81
C VAL A 167 -7.80 -21.61 2.14
N ILE A 168 -8.52 -20.91 1.26
CA ILE A 168 -9.97 -20.88 1.32
C ILE A 168 -10.51 -21.08 -0.10
N TYR A 169 -11.31 -22.14 -0.23
CA TYR A 169 -12.04 -22.62 -1.41
C TYR A 169 -12.91 -21.55 -2.07
#